data_AF-A0A2X0V1Q2-F1
#
_entry.id   AF-A0A2X0V1Q2-F1
#
_cell.length_a   1.000
_cell.length_b   1.000
_cell.length_c   1.000
_cell.angle_alpha   90.00
_cell.angle_beta   90.00
_cell.angle_gamma   90.00
#
_symmetry.space_group_name_H-M   'P 1'
#
loop_
_entity.id
_entity.type
_entity.pdbx_description
1 polymer ?
#
loop_
_entity_poly.entity_id
_entity_poly.type
_entity_poly.pdbx_seq_one_letter_code
_entity_poly.pdbx_strand_id
1 'polypeptide(L)'
;MSNFFLLNKEFEDDLKKYKIDDGMAVFHGFISALLSKGIDANDKVILDLVKSVLNFDSPLPGSIIAHITAYEIKAQKALKDKNYEPLLPGLDDDPVLTLGYLAQFGYGLTLGLLHMPGANGKISAHDKDSFDLFTALSELDESSEFDPESFTQVQKALCDGILELQQGRA
;
A
#
# COMPACT_ATOMS: atom_id res chain seq x y z
N MET A 1 -7.48 17.41 12.69
CA MET A 1 -7.61 15.96 12.41
C MET A 1 -7.76 15.85 10.91
N SER A 2 -6.74 15.32 10.22
CA SER A 2 -6.68 15.32 8.75
C SER A 2 -7.81 14.44 8.15
N ASN A 3 -8.20 14.73 6.90
CA ASN A 3 -9.19 13.95 6.15
C ASN A 3 -8.80 12.46 6.02
N PHE A 4 -7.49 12.17 6.14
CA PHE A 4 -6.93 10.82 6.18
C PHE A 4 -7.47 10.01 7.36
N PHE A 5 -7.45 10.55 8.58
CA PHE A 5 -7.93 9.84 9.77
C PHE A 5 -9.45 9.62 9.75
N LEU A 6 -10.22 10.57 9.24
CA LEU A 6 -11.69 10.47 9.23
C LEU A 6 -12.19 9.37 8.28
N LEU A 7 -11.55 9.20 7.12
CA LEU A 7 -11.97 8.20 6.12
C LEU A 7 -11.46 6.79 6.41
N ASN A 8 -10.35 6.65 7.15
CA ASN A 8 -9.70 5.36 7.34
C ASN A 8 -9.82 4.78 8.75
N LYS A 9 -10.34 5.56 9.72
CA LYS A 9 -10.57 5.07 11.08
C LYS A 9 -11.53 3.89 11.13
N GLU A 10 -12.59 3.89 10.32
CA GLU A 10 -13.54 2.78 10.26
C GLU A 10 -12.88 1.48 9.79
N PHE A 11 -11.97 1.57 8.82
CA PHE A 11 -11.24 0.41 8.32
C PHE A 11 -10.28 -0.14 9.38
N GLU A 12 -9.52 0.74 10.03
CA GLU A 12 -8.59 0.40 11.11
C GLU A 12 -9.31 -0.20 12.34
N ASP A 13 -10.49 0.33 12.70
CA ASP A 13 -11.33 -0.21 13.77
C ASP A 13 -11.89 -1.60 13.41
N ASP A 14 -12.28 -1.82 12.15
CA ASP A 14 -12.72 -3.12 11.68
C ASP A 14 -11.57 -4.15 11.66
N LEU A 15 -10.36 -3.79 11.18
CA LEU A 15 -9.19 -4.67 11.23
C LEU A 15 -8.94 -5.17 12.67
N LYS A 16 -8.96 -4.26 13.64
CA LYS A 16 -8.82 -4.59 15.08
C LYS A 16 -9.95 -5.47 15.59
N LYS A 17 -11.20 -5.14 15.28
CA LYS A 17 -12.39 -5.91 15.67
C LYS A 17 -12.33 -7.35 15.18
N TYR A 18 -11.84 -7.56 13.97
CA TYR A 18 -11.71 -8.88 13.35
C TYR A 18 -10.36 -9.56 13.61
N LYS A 19 -9.48 -8.93 14.41
CA LYS A 19 -8.16 -9.46 14.79
C LYS A 19 -7.29 -9.77 13.57
N ILE A 20 -7.31 -8.87 12.60
CA ILE A 20 -6.37 -8.87 11.48
C ILE A 20 -5.13 -8.11 11.97
N ASP A 21 -3.97 -8.76 11.89
CA ASP A 21 -2.73 -8.25 12.51
C ASP A 21 -2.13 -7.06 11.74
N ASP A 22 -2.21 -7.11 10.40
CA ASP A 22 -1.70 -6.04 9.54
C ASP A 22 -2.63 -4.81 9.55
N GLY A 23 -2.02 -3.62 9.65
CA GLY A 23 -2.71 -2.34 9.64
C GLY A 23 -3.16 -1.87 8.26
N MET A 24 -4.03 -0.86 8.22
CA MET A 24 -4.60 -0.32 6.98
C MET A 24 -3.55 0.07 5.92
N ALA A 25 -2.39 0.60 6.34
CA ALA A 25 -1.34 1.06 5.44
C ALA A 25 -0.70 -0.11 4.67
N VAL A 26 -0.56 -1.27 5.33
CA VAL A 26 -0.08 -2.51 4.70
C VAL A 26 -1.05 -2.96 3.60
N PHE A 27 -2.36 -2.97 3.90
CA PHE A 27 -3.40 -3.32 2.93
C PHE A 27 -3.38 -2.39 1.72
N HIS A 28 -3.32 -1.07 1.95
CA HIS A 28 -3.28 -0.09 0.86
C HIS A 28 -2.02 -0.23 0.01
N GLY A 29 -0.84 -0.42 0.63
CA GLY A 29 0.41 -0.67 -0.09
C GLY A 29 0.35 -1.94 -0.93
N PHE A 30 -0.15 -3.03 -0.35
CA PHE A 30 -0.29 -4.32 -1.03
C PHE A 30 -1.17 -4.21 -2.27
N ILE A 31 -2.38 -3.65 -2.12
CA ILE A 31 -3.32 -3.48 -3.23
C ILE A 31 -2.73 -2.54 -4.30
N SER A 32 -2.02 -1.48 -3.89
CA SER A 32 -1.38 -0.54 -4.84
C SER A 32 -0.35 -1.22 -5.74
N ALA A 33 0.48 -2.11 -5.19
CA ALA A 33 1.43 -2.88 -5.98
C ALA A 33 0.73 -3.76 -7.02
N LEU A 34 -0.32 -4.49 -6.62
CA LEU A 34 -1.10 -5.35 -7.50
C LEU A 34 -1.73 -4.56 -8.67
N LEU A 35 -2.37 -3.43 -8.37
CA LEU A 35 -3.00 -2.57 -9.37
C LEU A 35 -1.97 -1.95 -10.33
N SER A 36 -0.82 -1.57 -9.81
CA SER A 36 0.27 -0.97 -10.62
C SER A 36 0.83 -1.99 -11.60
N LYS A 37 0.96 -3.26 -11.18
CA LYS A 37 1.35 -4.37 -12.06
C LYS A 37 0.25 -4.88 -12.99
N GLY A 38 -0.97 -4.37 -12.86
CA GLY A 38 -2.03 -4.56 -13.86
C GLY A 38 -3.06 -5.59 -13.57
N ILE A 39 -3.18 -6.01 -12.31
CA ILE A 39 -4.40 -6.64 -11.86
C ILE A 39 -5.50 -5.57 -11.86
N ASP A 40 -6.66 -5.89 -12.44
CA ASP A 40 -7.76 -4.95 -12.51
C ASP A 40 -8.47 -4.81 -11.17
N ALA A 41 -8.96 -3.60 -10.87
CA ALA A 41 -9.83 -3.40 -9.70
C ALA A 41 -11.08 -4.29 -9.81
N ASN A 42 -11.53 -4.84 -8.69
CA ASN A 42 -12.57 -5.87 -8.58
C ASN A 42 -12.22 -7.24 -9.17
N ASP A 43 -10.98 -7.46 -9.63
CA ASP A 43 -10.55 -8.81 -9.96
C ASP A 43 -10.50 -9.66 -8.68
N LYS A 44 -11.12 -10.84 -8.73
CA LYS A 44 -11.16 -11.80 -7.61
C LYS A 44 -9.75 -12.14 -7.11
N VAL A 45 -8.74 -12.06 -7.99
CA VAL A 45 -7.34 -12.29 -7.64
C VAL A 45 -6.88 -11.37 -6.52
N ILE A 46 -7.31 -10.10 -6.46
CA ILE A 46 -6.90 -9.19 -5.38
C ILE A 46 -7.42 -9.70 -4.04
N LEU A 47 -8.71 -10.04 -3.95
CA LEU A 47 -9.30 -10.56 -2.71
C LEU A 47 -8.69 -11.91 -2.30
N ASP A 48 -8.43 -12.79 -3.26
CA ASP A 48 -7.77 -14.08 -2.98
C ASP A 48 -6.34 -13.88 -2.43
N LEU A 49 -5.60 -12.91 -2.97
CA LEU A 49 -4.25 -12.55 -2.50
C LEU A 49 -4.26 -11.87 -1.14
N VAL A 50 -5.15 -10.90 -0.91
CA VAL A 50 -5.30 -10.25 0.40
C VAL A 50 -5.65 -11.30 1.46
N LYS A 51 -6.58 -12.20 1.15
CA LYS A 51 -7.00 -13.27 2.06
C LYS A 51 -5.83 -14.22 2.40
N SER A 52 -5.07 -14.65 1.41
CA SER A 52 -3.98 -15.62 1.62
C SER A 52 -2.75 -14.99 2.27
N VAL A 53 -2.40 -13.76 1.90
CA VAL A 53 -1.17 -13.08 2.36
C VAL A 53 -1.39 -12.31 3.66
N LEU A 54 -2.45 -11.50 3.75
CA LEU A 54 -2.67 -10.57 4.87
C LEU A 54 -3.67 -11.09 5.91
N ASN A 55 -4.35 -12.21 5.63
CA ASN A 55 -5.37 -12.76 6.53
C ASN A 55 -5.27 -14.29 6.73
N PHE A 56 -4.11 -14.88 6.42
CA PHE A 56 -3.80 -16.30 6.67
C PHE A 56 -4.92 -17.27 6.24
N ASP A 57 -5.47 -17.08 5.04
CA ASP A 57 -6.57 -17.87 4.48
C ASP A 57 -7.90 -17.85 5.25
N SER A 58 -8.04 -16.97 6.24
CA SER A 58 -9.31 -16.75 6.94
C SER A 58 -10.28 -15.95 6.05
N PRO A 59 -11.59 -16.21 6.11
CA PRO A 59 -12.57 -15.41 5.38
C PRO A 59 -12.51 -13.93 5.78
N LEU A 60 -12.56 -13.04 4.80
CA LEU A 60 -12.61 -11.60 5.06
C LEU A 60 -14.05 -11.17 5.39
N PRO A 61 -14.25 -10.36 6.44
CA PRO A 61 -15.54 -9.75 6.74
C PRO A 61 -16.04 -8.86 5.58
N GLY A 62 -17.36 -8.77 5.41
CA GLY A 62 -17.95 -7.97 4.33
C GLY A 62 -17.60 -6.48 4.37
N SER A 63 -17.39 -5.91 5.55
CA SER A 63 -16.97 -4.50 5.69
C SER A 63 -15.53 -4.28 5.22
N ILE A 64 -14.62 -5.20 5.55
CA ILE A 64 -13.24 -5.22 5.05
C ILE A 64 -13.23 -5.33 3.53
N ILE A 65 -14.03 -6.24 2.97
CA ILE A 65 -14.17 -6.39 1.51
C ILE A 65 -14.65 -5.07 0.88
N ALA A 66 -15.68 -4.43 1.46
CA ALA A 66 -16.18 -3.16 0.95
C ALA A 66 -15.12 -2.05 0.94
N HIS A 67 -14.30 -1.96 2.00
CA HIS A 67 -13.18 -1.02 2.07
C HIS A 67 -12.13 -1.30 1.00
N ILE A 68 -11.71 -2.56 0.87
CA ILE A 68 -10.75 -3.00 -0.16
C ILE A 68 -11.26 -2.62 -1.55
N THR A 69 -12.51 -2.97 -1.87
CA THR A 69 -13.13 -2.65 -3.17
C THR A 69 -13.22 -1.15 -3.44
N ALA A 70 -13.60 -0.34 -2.44
CA ALA A 70 -13.66 1.11 -2.59
C ALA A 70 -12.26 1.71 -2.85
N TYR A 71 -11.25 1.22 -2.13
CA TYR A 71 -9.87 1.62 -2.32
C TYR A 71 -9.34 1.21 -3.69
N GLU A 72 -9.58 -0.02 -4.13
CA GLU A 72 -9.16 -0.54 -5.44
C GLU A 72 -9.64 0.37 -6.58
N ILE A 73 -10.93 0.70 -6.58
CA ILE A 73 -11.55 1.55 -7.62
C ILE A 73 -10.90 2.94 -7.63
N LYS A 74 -10.71 3.54 -6.45
CA LYS A 74 -10.10 4.88 -6.32
C LYS A 74 -8.63 4.86 -6.76
N ALA A 75 -7.86 3.90 -6.27
CA ALA A 75 -6.45 3.76 -6.58
C ALA A 75 -6.23 3.46 -8.06
N GLN A 76 -6.99 2.53 -8.65
CA GLN A 76 -6.86 2.21 -10.07
C GLN A 76 -7.18 3.42 -10.96
N LYS A 77 -8.22 4.20 -10.61
CA LYS A 77 -8.51 5.45 -11.32
C LYS A 77 -7.34 6.42 -11.24
N ALA A 78 -6.80 6.64 -10.04
CA ALA A 78 -5.71 7.59 -9.83
C ALA A 78 -4.40 7.16 -10.54
N LEU A 79 -4.13 5.86 -10.56
CA LEU A 79 -3.01 5.28 -11.30
C LEU A 79 -3.18 5.51 -12.82
N LYS A 80 -4.38 5.25 -13.37
CA LYS A 80 -4.68 5.50 -14.80
C LYS A 80 -4.56 6.98 -15.16
N ASP A 81 -4.98 7.87 -14.27
CA ASP A 81 -4.91 9.33 -14.43
C ASP A 81 -3.50 9.91 -14.12
N LYS A 82 -2.54 9.06 -13.71
CA LYS A 82 -1.18 9.45 -13.30
C LYS A 82 -1.14 10.51 -12.19
N ASN A 83 -2.12 10.50 -11.30
CA ASN A 83 -2.23 11.39 -10.14
C ASN A 83 -2.37 10.60 -8.84
N TYR A 84 -1.76 9.41 -8.80
CA TYR A 84 -1.78 8.54 -7.63
C TYR A 84 -1.10 9.22 -6.44
N GLU A 85 -1.82 9.27 -5.33
CA GLU A 85 -1.33 9.73 -4.04
C GLU A 85 -1.57 8.61 -3.01
N PRO A 86 -0.53 8.14 -2.30
CA PRO A 86 -0.70 7.13 -1.26
C PRO A 86 -1.49 7.72 -0.10
N LEU A 87 -2.37 6.91 0.48
CA LEU A 87 -3.10 7.28 1.68
C LEU A 87 -2.13 7.19 2.87
N LEU A 88 -1.46 8.31 3.17
CA LEU A 88 -0.56 8.50 4.30
C LEU A 88 -1.02 9.67 5.18
N PRO A 89 -0.64 9.71 6.48
CA PRO A 89 -0.77 10.91 7.30
C PRO A 89 -0.08 12.12 6.67
N GLY A 90 -0.59 13.32 6.95
CA GLY A 90 -0.02 14.57 6.45
C GLY A 90 1.12 15.09 7.34
N LEU A 91 1.80 16.14 6.87
CA LEU A 91 2.92 16.76 7.59
C LEU A 91 2.54 17.36 8.96
N ASP A 92 1.26 17.68 9.17
CA ASP A 92 0.75 18.23 10.43
C ASP A 92 0.35 17.15 11.45
N ASP A 93 0.41 15.87 11.06
CA ASP A 93 0.09 14.73 11.93
C ASP A 93 1.33 14.31 12.76
N ASP A 94 1.15 13.36 13.68
CA ASP A 94 2.24 12.91 14.56
C ASP A 94 3.41 12.31 13.73
N PRO A 95 4.67 12.74 13.94
CA PRO A 95 5.80 12.28 13.12
C PRO A 95 6.08 10.78 13.19
N VAL A 96 6.01 10.19 14.40
CA VAL A 96 6.23 8.76 14.61
C VAL A 96 5.16 7.96 13.88
N LEU A 97 3.90 8.39 14.02
CA LEU A 97 2.77 7.81 13.31
C LEU A 97 2.95 7.92 11.78
N THR A 98 3.43 9.06 11.30
CA THR A 98 3.62 9.33 9.87
C THR A 98 4.69 8.42 9.27
N LEU A 99 5.83 8.27 9.94
CA LEU A 99 6.90 7.35 9.55
C LEU A 99 6.45 5.89 9.65
N GLY A 100 5.74 5.51 10.71
CA GLY A 100 5.19 4.15 10.87
C GLY A 100 4.22 3.77 9.75
N TYR A 101 3.34 4.70 9.33
CA TYR A 101 2.45 4.48 8.19
C TYR A 101 3.19 4.37 6.86
N LEU A 102 4.22 5.19 6.66
CA LEU A 102 5.08 5.10 5.47
C LEU A 102 5.80 3.74 5.41
N ALA A 103 6.34 3.28 6.54
CA ALA A 103 7.00 1.98 6.64
C ALA A 103 6.05 0.82 6.35
N GLN A 104 4.87 0.83 6.98
CA GLN A 104 3.82 -0.17 6.72
C GLN A 104 3.36 -0.17 5.26
N PHE A 105 3.23 1.00 4.64
CA PHE A 105 2.87 1.11 3.23
C PHE A 105 3.96 0.52 2.32
N GLY A 106 5.23 0.83 2.58
CA GLY A 106 6.39 0.24 1.89
C GLY A 106 6.45 -1.28 2.04
N TYR A 107 6.18 -1.78 3.25
CA TYR A 107 6.06 -3.22 3.51
C TYR A 107 4.95 -3.86 2.67
N GLY A 108 3.76 -3.25 2.66
CA GLY A 108 2.64 -3.70 1.84
C GLY A 108 2.99 -3.77 0.35
N LEU A 109 3.62 -2.73 -0.21
CA LEU A 109 4.06 -2.72 -1.61
C LEU A 109 5.02 -3.88 -1.93
N THR A 110 6.00 -4.09 -1.04
CA THR A 110 7.00 -5.17 -1.17
C THR A 110 6.32 -6.54 -1.19
N LEU A 111 5.38 -6.78 -0.26
CA LEU A 111 4.58 -8.00 -0.24
C LEU A 111 3.77 -8.19 -1.52
N GLY A 112 3.12 -7.14 -2.01
CA GLY A 112 2.30 -7.18 -3.21
C GLY A 112 3.12 -7.59 -4.44
N LEU A 113 4.31 -7.02 -4.61
CA LEU A 113 5.22 -7.37 -5.69
C LEU A 113 5.72 -8.82 -5.62
N LEU A 114 6.05 -9.32 -4.43
CA LEU A 114 6.51 -10.70 -4.24
C LEU A 114 5.42 -11.74 -4.53
N HIS A 115 4.17 -11.40 -4.23
CA HIS A 115 3.01 -12.29 -4.37
C HIS A 115 2.21 -12.07 -5.65
N MET A 116 2.74 -11.27 -6.59
CA MET A 116 2.15 -11.13 -7.91
C MET A 116 1.94 -12.51 -8.57
N PRO A 117 0.78 -12.76 -9.20
CA PRO A 117 0.54 -14.00 -9.94
C PRO A 117 1.66 -14.27 -10.95
N GLY A 118 2.30 -15.43 -10.82
CA GLY A 118 3.43 -15.84 -11.68
C GLY A 118 4.81 -15.31 -11.27
N ALA A 119 4.92 -14.42 -10.27
CA ALA A 119 6.22 -13.95 -9.78
C ALA A 119 7.00 -15.03 -9.02
N ASN A 120 6.31 -15.93 -8.30
CA ASN A 120 6.92 -16.98 -7.48
C ASN A 120 8.02 -16.43 -6.54
N GLY A 121 7.78 -15.26 -5.94
CA GLY A 121 8.74 -14.58 -5.07
C GLY A 121 9.94 -13.96 -5.80
N LYS A 122 9.92 -13.86 -7.13
CA LYS A 122 10.97 -13.22 -7.93
C LYS A 122 10.52 -11.85 -8.42
N ILE A 123 11.43 -10.88 -8.32
CA ILE A 123 11.24 -9.53 -8.84
C ILE A 123 11.92 -9.43 -10.20
N SER A 124 11.23 -8.81 -11.17
CA SER A 124 11.79 -8.59 -12.50
C SER A 124 12.92 -7.57 -12.44
N ALA A 125 13.88 -7.64 -13.38
CA ALA A 125 14.95 -6.64 -13.45
C ALA A 125 14.41 -5.22 -13.65
N HIS A 126 13.26 -5.07 -14.31
CA HIS A 126 12.60 -3.79 -14.52
C HIS A 126 12.02 -3.20 -13.21
N ASP A 127 11.50 -4.06 -12.32
CA ASP A 127 10.86 -3.61 -11.08
C ASP A 127 11.84 -3.51 -9.90
N LYS A 128 13.13 -3.82 -10.11
CA LYS A 128 14.11 -4.00 -9.02
C LYS A 128 14.36 -2.72 -8.23
N ASP A 129 14.49 -1.59 -8.92
CA ASP A 129 14.78 -0.30 -8.28
C ASP A 129 13.61 0.16 -7.42
N SER A 130 12.37 0.04 -7.93
CA SER A 130 11.16 0.33 -7.16
C SER A 130 11.02 -0.62 -5.96
N PHE A 131 11.31 -1.91 -6.15
CA PHE A 131 11.30 -2.90 -5.07
C PHE A 131 12.31 -2.58 -3.96
N ASP A 132 13.53 -2.17 -4.33
CA ASP A 132 14.57 -1.79 -3.36
C ASP A 132 14.18 -0.53 -2.59
N LEU A 133 13.59 0.46 -3.27
CA LEU A 133 13.02 1.63 -2.60
C LEU A 133 11.96 1.20 -1.58
N PHE A 134 10.97 0.39 -1.97
CA PHE A 134 9.88 0.00 -1.07
C PHE A 134 10.37 -0.83 0.12
N THR A 135 11.38 -1.66 -0.11
CA THR A 135 12.06 -2.42 0.95
C THR A 135 12.76 -1.47 1.92
N ALA A 136 13.51 -0.49 1.43
CA ALA A 136 14.16 0.52 2.27
C ALA A 136 13.14 1.33 3.08
N LEU A 137 11.98 1.65 2.51
CA LEU A 137 10.90 2.31 3.23
C LEU A 137 10.33 1.42 4.35
N SER A 138 10.19 0.11 4.11
CA SER A 138 9.68 -0.84 5.11
C SER A 138 10.59 -0.98 6.34
N GLU A 139 11.86 -0.60 6.22
CA GLU A 139 12.87 -0.66 7.27
C GLU A 139 13.10 0.69 7.97
N LEU A 140 12.27 1.70 7.70
CA LEU A 140 12.37 3.00 8.34
C LEU A 140 12.24 2.90 9.86
N ASP A 141 13.19 3.51 10.57
CA ASP A 141 13.12 3.69 12.01
C ASP A 141 12.22 4.88 12.34
N GLU A 142 11.02 4.58 12.82
CA GLU A 142 9.99 5.55 13.22
C GLU A 142 10.40 6.46 14.41
N SER A 143 11.48 6.12 15.11
CA SER A 143 12.05 6.95 16.18
C SER A 143 13.05 8.01 15.71
N SER A 144 13.36 8.02 14.41
CA SER A 144 14.27 8.98 13.79
C SER A 144 13.73 10.40 13.79
N GLU A 145 14.64 11.38 13.66
CA GLU A 145 14.26 12.78 13.48
C GLU A 145 13.43 12.95 12.19
N PHE A 146 12.24 13.53 12.32
CA PHE A 146 11.36 13.79 11.19
C PHE A 146 11.71 15.11 10.53
N ASP A 147 12.14 15.04 9.27
CA ASP A 147 12.34 16.19 8.41
C ASP A 147 11.22 16.27 7.34
N PRO A 148 10.36 17.31 7.38
CA PRO A 148 9.27 17.48 6.42
C PRO A 148 9.72 17.56 4.95
N GLU A 149 10.90 18.14 4.67
CA GLU A 149 11.43 18.24 3.30
C GLU A 149 11.83 16.86 2.78
N SER A 150 12.58 16.11 3.58
CA SER A 150 12.94 14.72 3.28
C SER A 150 11.71 13.83 3.13
N PHE A 151 10.71 13.96 4.01
CA PHE A 151 9.46 13.19 3.92
C PHE A 151 8.73 13.46 2.60
N THR A 152 8.63 14.73 2.18
CA THR A 152 7.99 15.10 0.92
C THR A 152 8.72 14.50 -0.29
N GLN A 153 10.06 14.51 -0.26
CA GLN A 153 10.87 13.88 -1.32
C GLN A 153 10.68 12.38 -1.37
N VAL A 154 10.63 11.72 -0.21
CA VAL A 154 10.40 10.28 -0.09
C VAL A 154 9.00 9.90 -0.56
N GLN A 155 7.96 10.65 -0.18
CA GLN A 155 6.60 10.44 -0.64
C GLN A 155 6.50 10.58 -2.16
N LYS A 156 7.20 11.57 -2.74
CA LYS A 156 7.27 11.72 -4.20
C LYS A 156 7.96 10.51 -4.86
N ALA A 157 9.12 10.09 -4.35
CA ALA A 157 9.83 8.92 -4.87
C ALA A 157 8.98 7.64 -4.80
N LEU A 158 8.22 7.47 -3.72
CA LEU A 158 7.24 6.40 -3.57
C LEU A 158 6.18 6.44 -4.67
N CYS A 159 5.56 7.60 -4.92
CA CYS A 159 4.59 7.78 -6.01
C CYS A 159 5.20 7.47 -7.38
N ASP A 160 6.38 8.02 -7.66
CA ASP A 160 7.09 7.84 -8.92
C ASP A 160 7.39 6.35 -9.14
N GLY A 161 7.91 5.64 -8.12
CA GLY A 161 8.17 4.20 -8.18
C GLY A 161 6.90 3.38 -8.43
N ILE A 162 5.77 3.72 -7.81
CA ILE A 162 4.47 3.05 -8.06
C ILE A 162 4.01 3.27 -9.51
N LEU A 163 4.18 4.48 -10.04
CA LEU A 163 3.80 4.81 -11.42
C LEU A 163 4.74 4.16 -12.45
N GLU A 164 6.03 3.98 -12.13
CA GLU A 164 7.01 3.28 -12.97
C GLU A 164 6.67 1.82 -13.15
N LEU A 165 6.16 1.14 -12.11
CA LEU A 165 5.68 -0.25 -12.22
C LEU A 165 4.63 -0.46 -13.33
N GLN A 166 3.87 0.58 -13.70
CA GLN A 166 2.91 0.52 -14.80
C GLN A 166 3.57 0.55 -16.18
N GLN A 167 4.78 1.11 -16.30
CA GLN A 167 5.45 1.39 -17.57
C GLN A 167 6.14 0.16 -18.14
N GLY A 168 6.44 -0.85 -17.33
CA GLY A 168 6.98 -2.16 -17.74
C GLY A 168 6.02 -3.05 -18.54
N ARG A 169 4.96 -2.48 -19.12
CA ARG A 169 3.93 -3.18 -19.93
C ARG A 169 4.17 -3.10 -21.44
N ALA A 170 5.37 -2.69 -21.88
CA ALA A 170 5.71 -2.57 -23.31
C ALA A 170 6.22 -3.89 -23.90
#